data_AF-A0A661MAW8-F1
#
_entry.id   AF-A0A661MAW8-F1
#
_cell.length_a   1.000
_cell.length_b   1.000
_cell.length_c   1.000
_cell.angle_alpha   90.00
_cell.angle_beta   90.00
_cell.angle_gamma   90.00
#
_symmetry.space_group_name_H-M   'P 1'
#
loop_
_entity.id
_entity.type
_entity.pdbx_description
1 polymer ?
#
loop_
_entity_poly.entity_id
_entity_poly.type
_entity_poly.pdbx_seq_one_letter_code
_entity_poly.pdbx_strand_id
1 'polypeptide(L)'
;MRWWNWAGSGNTWWGIEKRAASMKSTRPETAGLKAVMVVGQVRTRRTGRRRCTVSSALLVTALFLFLYGAGSIQAAKTPGDVALLERADRARKALLSSPARMKYRHHWERCIRLYDRVYKRYPQSDSAPWALYRSARLLTGLYRYSGSTKDLDEALKRFKRVVERYPQHRLADDAQFRIGEIFYKEKNDLSSAYVEFLKLDIKFPSGDMRPRAQAMLDRLASVISRKEEARLRKEARRRGAVHVKDIRHWSTPNYTRVVVDLDAPVKYTSRLLKPDPRIKKPRRLYLDLRHARVSKDIDSYIPIKDGLLKAARAAQHSPDSVRVVLDMESVGGYKIFHLYDPFRIVVDVRRSAEKRKAGPSRAERKRKPRKGIRRADTSRPPVSLAGQLGLSVKRIVIDPGHGGRDPGCRGPGGLLEKNIVLRLAKIVAARIRKEVGCEVFLTRTRDVFVPLERRTAIANMKKADLFISLHVNAHRNRRIHGLETYFLNMATDKRAVLVAARENATSEKNISDLQAILNDLMLNTKIHESNRLALKVHAGMVSQVKKKYKKVRDLGVKQAPFYVLIGAEMPAVLVETGFLTNPVEARRLTTKTYMAQMAAGISRGIKSYIDSIDQVYRGG
;
A
#
# COMPACT_ATOMS: atom_id res chain seq x y z
N MET A 1 5.43 48.93 12.31
CA MET A 1 6.65 49.59 12.84
C MET A 1 7.61 48.55 13.40
N ARG A 2 8.89 48.93 13.61
CA ARG A 2 10.00 48.15 14.19
C ARG A 2 10.40 46.87 13.44
N TRP A 3 11.39 47.03 12.56
CA TRP A 3 12.24 45.98 12.03
C TRP A 3 13.21 45.47 13.13
N TRP A 4 13.85 44.33 12.90
CA TRP A 4 15.26 44.12 13.23
C TRP A 4 15.93 43.27 12.15
N ASN A 5 17.00 43.79 11.56
CA ASN A 5 17.89 43.05 10.66
C ASN A 5 19.07 42.48 11.46
N TRP A 6 19.63 41.35 11.04
CA TRP A 6 21.06 41.12 11.23
C TRP A 6 21.65 40.24 10.13
N ALA A 7 22.85 40.60 9.68
CA ALA A 7 23.60 39.91 8.63
C ALA A 7 25.11 40.09 8.85
N GLY A 8 25.88 39.04 8.57
CA GLY A 8 27.34 38.95 8.67
C GLY A 8 27.73 37.48 8.57
N SER A 9 28.58 37.06 7.62
CA SER A 9 30.05 37.12 7.67
C SER A 9 30.60 36.61 9.02
N GLY A 10 31.23 35.45 9.14
CA GLY A 10 31.75 34.51 8.14
C GLY A 10 33.28 34.53 8.12
N ASN A 11 33.93 33.36 8.13
CA ASN A 11 35.37 33.27 7.97
C ASN A 11 35.85 31.90 7.45
N THR A 12 37.02 31.88 6.83
CA THR A 12 37.65 30.71 6.21
C THR A 12 38.66 30.02 7.13
N TRP A 13 38.92 28.73 6.90
CA TRP A 13 40.19 28.09 7.28
C TRP A 13 40.68 27.19 6.14
N TRP A 14 41.99 27.24 5.89
CA TRP A 14 42.73 26.42 4.93
C TRP A 14 43.48 25.29 5.66
N GLY A 15 43.94 24.27 4.92
CA GLY A 15 45.15 23.54 5.32
C GLY A 15 45.20 22.03 5.14
N ILE A 16 46.27 21.60 4.46
CA ILE A 16 47.07 20.38 4.71
C ILE A 16 46.51 19.02 4.22
N GLU A 17 46.79 18.79 2.92
CA GLU A 17 47.67 17.72 2.40
C GLU A 17 47.35 16.21 2.47
N LYS A 18 47.90 15.55 1.45
CA LYS A 18 47.91 14.12 1.18
C LYS A 18 48.80 13.36 2.18
N ARG A 19 48.54 12.05 2.34
CA ARG A 19 49.57 11.03 2.10
C ARG A 19 48.92 9.74 1.62
N ALA A 20 49.64 8.98 0.80
CA ALA A 20 49.23 7.67 0.29
C ALA A 20 50.14 6.59 0.87
N ALA A 21 49.60 5.39 1.06
CA ALA A 21 50.37 4.19 1.36
C ALA A 21 49.75 3.00 0.61
N SER A 22 50.60 2.21 -0.03
CA SER A 22 50.23 0.99 -0.75
C SER A 22 50.54 -0.23 0.11
N MET A 23 49.66 -1.23 0.12
CA MET A 23 50.06 -2.62 0.39
C MET A 23 49.36 -3.55 -0.60
N LYS A 24 50.16 -4.43 -1.23
CA LYS A 24 49.71 -5.52 -2.10
C LYS A 24 49.61 -6.80 -1.25
N SER A 25 48.59 -7.62 -1.48
CA SER A 25 48.80 -9.07 -1.46
C SER A 25 47.82 -9.80 -2.38
N THR A 26 48.39 -10.81 -3.00
CA THR A 26 47.90 -11.81 -3.95
C THR A 26 46.53 -12.45 -3.64
N ARG A 27 45.84 -12.85 -4.72
CA ARG A 27 44.86 -13.95 -4.73
C ARG A 27 45.29 -14.97 -5.81
N PRO A 28 45.14 -16.29 -5.57
CA PRO A 28 45.05 -17.28 -6.64
C PRO A 28 43.69 -17.21 -7.37
N GLU A 29 43.61 -17.88 -8.51
CA GLU A 29 42.57 -17.75 -9.53
C GLU A 29 41.50 -18.89 -9.49
N THR A 30 40.75 -19.00 -10.60
CA THR A 30 39.94 -20.15 -11.11
C THR A 30 38.88 -20.78 -10.17
N ALA A 31 37.58 -20.79 -10.49
CA ALA A 31 36.84 -21.28 -11.66
C ALA A 31 36.77 -22.83 -11.76
N GLY A 32 35.61 -23.46 -11.99
CA GLY A 32 34.25 -22.90 -12.13
C GLY A 32 33.20 -23.94 -12.60
N LEU A 33 32.07 -23.44 -13.13
CA LEU A 33 31.09 -24.13 -14.00
C LEU A 33 30.25 -25.34 -13.46
N LYS A 34 28.95 -25.05 -13.24
CA LYS A 34 27.74 -25.78 -13.70
C LYS A 34 27.53 -27.28 -13.39
N ALA A 35 26.31 -27.59 -12.92
CA ALA A 35 25.68 -28.92 -12.97
C ALA A 35 24.92 -29.16 -14.30
N VAL A 36 24.45 -30.41 -14.55
CA VAL A 36 23.07 -30.76 -15.00
C VAL A 36 22.89 -32.28 -15.27
N MET A 37 21.85 -32.90 -14.66
CA MET A 37 21.20 -34.20 -15.02
C MET A 37 22.12 -35.47 -15.01
N VAL A 38 21.66 -36.74 -15.04
CA VAL A 38 20.58 -37.41 -15.80
C VAL A 38 19.86 -38.56 -15.04
N VAL A 39 18.53 -38.63 -15.27
CA VAL A 39 17.56 -39.75 -15.30
C VAL A 39 18.00 -41.19 -14.91
N GLY A 40 17.16 -41.90 -14.12
CA GLY A 40 17.23 -43.36 -13.90
C GLY A 40 15.87 -43.97 -13.48
N GLN A 41 15.19 -44.66 -14.40
CA GLN A 41 13.79 -45.13 -14.34
C GLN A 41 13.40 -46.03 -13.14
N VAL A 42 12.12 -45.94 -12.71
CA VAL A 42 11.42 -46.98 -11.94
C VAL A 42 10.57 -47.84 -12.87
N ARG A 43 10.63 -49.18 -12.75
CA ARG A 43 9.69 -50.10 -13.40
C ARG A 43 9.38 -51.33 -12.53
N THR A 44 8.09 -51.51 -12.21
CA THR A 44 7.39 -52.81 -11.98
C THR A 44 7.87 -53.71 -10.80
N ARG A 45 7.06 -54.59 -10.19
CA ARG A 45 5.58 -54.80 -10.16
C ARG A 45 5.22 -55.66 -8.92
N ARG A 46 3.95 -55.56 -8.47
CA ARG A 46 3.11 -56.62 -7.85
C ARG A 46 3.58 -57.39 -6.59
N THR A 47 2.63 -57.51 -5.65
CA THR A 47 2.35 -58.66 -4.74
C THR A 47 3.42 -59.07 -3.69
N GLY A 48 3.05 -59.64 -2.53
CA GLY A 48 1.71 -60.02 -2.03
C GLY A 48 1.70 -60.36 -0.53
N ARG A 49 0.55 -60.81 0.00
CA ARG A 49 0.35 -61.19 1.41
C ARG A 49 0.89 -62.59 1.74
N ARG A 50 1.57 -62.74 2.89
CA ARG A 50 1.34 -63.68 4.03
C ARG A 50 2.45 -63.40 5.08
N ARG A 51 2.24 -63.32 6.41
CA ARG A 51 1.58 -64.18 7.44
C ARG A 51 2.46 -65.37 7.90
N CYS A 52 2.33 -65.68 9.20
CA CYS A 52 3.00 -66.76 9.97
C CYS A 52 4.49 -66.48 10.28
N THR A 53 5.07 -66.88 11.43
CA THR A 53 4.54 -67.44 12.70
C THR A 53 5.52 -67.06 13.83
N VAL A 54 5.09 -66.62 15.02
CA VAL A 54 4.88 -67.43 16.24
C VAL A 54 6.05 -68.36 16.60
N SER A 55 6.74 -68.06 17.71
CA SER A 55 7.09 -69.05 18.75
C SER A 55 7.37 -68.32 20.09
N SER A 56 7.38 -69.02 21.23
CA SER A 56 7.31 -68.38 22.56
C SER A 56 7.99 -69.19 23.68
N ALA A 57 8.82 -68.51 24.50
CA ALA A 57 9.34 -68.92 25.82
C ALA A 57 9.86 -67.63 26.52
N LEU A 58 9.70 -67.28 27.82
CA LEU A 58 9.61 -68.00 29.10
C LEU A 58 10.92 -68.74 29.51
N LEU A 59 11.45 -68.65 30.73
CA LEU A 59 11.13 -67.80 31.91
C LEU A 59 12.29 -67.89 32.96
N VAL A 60 12.64 -66.81 33.68
CA VAL A 60 13.34 -66.82 35.01
C VAL A 60 14.79 -67.41 35.03
N THR A 61 15.74 -67.10 35.93
CA THR A 61 15.84 -66.18 37.11
C THR A 61 16.85 -65.04 36.80
N ALA A 62 17.75 -64.43 37.60
CA ALA A 62 18.19 -64.48 39.01
C ALA A 62 18.54 -63.05 39.53
N LEU A 63 19.46 -62.90 40.50
CA LEU A 63 19.86 -61.63 41.13
C LEU A 63 21.39 -61.54 41.34
N PHE A 64 22.06 -60.52 40.79
CA PHE A 64 23.41 -59.96 41.10
C PHE A 64 23.68 -58.87 40.03
N LEU A 65 24.32 -57.72 40.25
CA LEU A 65 25.01 -57.14 41.41
C LEU A 65 24.54 -55.68 41.60
N PHE A 66 24.60 -55.14 42.82
CA PHE A 66 24.27 -53.72 43.09
C PHE A 66 25.54 -52.94 43.43
N LEU A 67 26.14 -52.21 42.47
CA LEU A 67 27.07 -51.09 42.68
C LEU A 67 27.54 -50.44 41.36
N TYR A 68 28.12 -49.23 41.46
CA TYR A 68 28.74 -48.43 40.39
C TYR A 68 27.90 -48.16 39.13
N GLY A 69 27.03 -47.15 39.24
CA GLY A 69 26.23 -46.63 38.13
C GLY A 69 25.76 -45.19 38.32
N ALA A 70 26.54 -44.34 38.98
CA ALA A 70 26.21 -42.93 39.20
C ALA A 70 26.34 -42.10 37.90
N GLY A 71 25.44 -42.35 36.96
CA GLY A 71 25.31 -41.62 35.70
C GLY A 71 24.98 -40.17 35.96
N SER A 72 26.02 -39.34 36.07
CA SER A 72 25.88 -37.92 36.34
C SER A 72 25.06 -37.27 35.23
N ILE A 73 23.88 -36.75 35.60
CA ILE A 73 23.02 -35.99 34.70
C ILE A 73 23.77 -34.70 34.35
N GLN A 74 24.52 -34.75 33.26
CA GLN A 74 25.46 -33.72 32.88
C GLN A 74 24.68 -32.51 32.36
N ALA A 75 24.30 -31.62 33.28
CA ALA A 75 23.39 -30.51 33.04
C ALA A 75 23.82 -29.72 31.81
N ALA A 76 23.00 -29.76 30.76
CA ALA A 76 23.32 -29.21 29.46
C ALA A 76 23.64 -27.71 29.60
N LYS A 77 24.90 -27.34 29.33
CA LYS A 77 25.39 -25.97 29.54
C LYS A 77 24.50 -24.97 28.80
N THR A 78 23.83 -24.10 29.55
CA THR A 78 22.84 -23.14 29.02
C THR A 78 23.42 -22.37 27.82
N PRO A 79 22.73 -22.31 26.67
CA PRO A 79 23.19 -21.59 25.50
C PRO A 79 23.61 -20.15 25.82
N GLY A 80 24.74 -19.72 25.24
CA GLY A 80 25.40 -18.46 25.62
C GLY A 80 24.57 -17.20 25.33
N ASP A 81 23.59 -17.28 24.43
CA ASP A 81 22.60 -16.24 24.17
C ASP A 81 21.54 -16.19 25.29
N VAL A 82 21.00 -17.34 25.69
CA VAL A 82 20.02 -17.50 26.78
C VAL A 82 20.60 -17.02 28.11
N ALA A 83 21.82 -17.46 28.45
CA ALA A 83 22.51 -17.05 29.68
C ALA A 83 22.78 -15.53 29.74
N LEU A 84 23.05 -14.88 28.59
CA LEU A 84 23.16 -13.42 28.51
C LEU A 84 21.79 -12.71 28.58
N LEU A 85 20.75 -13.29 27.99
CA LEU A 85 19.38 -12.77 28.03
C LEU A 85 18.84 -12.77 29.47
N GLU A 86 18.98 -13.89 30.18
CA GLU A 86 18.65 -13.98 31.61
C GLU A 86 19.39 -12.94 32.45
N ARG A 87 20.70 -12.74 32.21
CA ARG A 87 21.50 -11.73 32.94
C ARG A 87 20.94 -10.32 32.70
N ALA A 88 20.49 -10.04 31.48
CA ALA A 88 19.81 -8.78 31.15
C ALA A 88 18.42 -8.67 31.82
N ASP A 89 17.66 -9.77 31.91
CA ASP A 89 16.37 -9.80 32.60
C ASP A 89 16.48 -9.65 34.12
N ARG A 90 17.47 -10.29 34.75
CA ARG A 90 17.77 -10.13 36.19
C ARG A 90 18.10 -8.66 36.49
N ALA A 91 18.95 -8.03 35.67
CA ALA A 91 19.25 -6.60 35.77
C ALA A 91 18.01 -5.72 35.55
N ARG A 92 17.18 -6.03 34.55
CA ARG A 92 15.91 -5.33 34.29
C ARG A 92 14.94 -5.44 35.48
N LYS A 93 14.79 -6.61 36.08
CA LYS A 93 13.93 -6.83 37.26
C LYS A 93 14.43 -5.98 38.44
N ALA A 94 15.74 -6.01 38.73
CA ALA A 94 16.37 -5.25 39.80
C ALA A 94 16.46 -3.73 39.59
N LEU A 95 16.16 -3.24 38.38
CA LEU A 95 15.89 -1.82 38.10
C LEU A 95 14.42 -1.48 38.33
N LEU A 96 13.51 -2.23 37.68
CA LEU A 96 12.07 -1.93 37.71
C LEU A 96 11.41 -2.18 39.07
N SER A 97 12.08 -2.89 39.99
CA SER A 97 11.66 -3.05 41.39
C SER A 97 12.19 -1.96 42.33
N SER A 98 12.87 -0.92 41.83
CA SER A 98 13.49 0.12 42.67
C SER A 98 13.23 1.52 42.13
N PRO A 99 12.22 2.23 42.67
CA PRO A 99 11.91 3.62 42.28
C PRO A 99 13.11 4.56 42.38
N ALA A 100 13.98 4.35 43.38
CA ALA A 100 15.23 5.09 43.53
C ALA A 100 16.17 4.90 42.32
N ARG A 101 16.39 3.66 41.87
CA ARG A 101 17.20 3.39 40.66
C ARG A 101 16.53 3.89 39.37
N MET A 102 15.20 3.89 39.32
CA MET A 102 14.47 4.38 38.14
C MET A 102 14.64 5.90 37.92
N LYS A 103 14.97 6.69 38.96
CA LYS A 103 15.30 8.12 38.80
C LYS A 103 16.56 8.37 37.96
N TYR A 104 17.55 7.47 37.95
CA TYR A 104 18.87 7.74 37.36
C TYR A 104 19.12 6.99 36.05
N ARG A 105 19.24 7.75 34.95
CA ARG A 105 19.47 7.27 33.57
C ARG A 105 20.50 6.14 33.45
N HIS A 106 21.62 6.24 34.17
CA HIS A 106 22.73 5.30 34.03
C HIS A 106 22.36 3.84 34.41
N HIS A 107 21.36 3.61 35.27
CA HIS A 107 20.87 2.26 35.57
C HIS A 107 20.06 1.66 34.42
N TRP A 108 19.23 2.47 33.75
CA TRP A 108 18.50 2.07 32.54
C TRP A 108 19.46 1.68 31.42
N GLU A 109 20.46 2.53 31.17
CA GLU A 109 21.46 2.24 30.15
C GLU A 109 22.31 1.00 30.46
N ARG A 110 22.63 0.75 31.74
CA ARG A 110 23.31 -0.49 32.17
C ARG A 110 22.49 -1.72 31.76
N CYS A 111 21.16 -1.68 31.89
CA CYS A 111 20.28 -2.76 31.47
C CYS A 111 20.17 -2.87 29.93
N ILE A 112 20.05 -1.73 29.24
CA ILE A 112 19.99 -1.68 27.76
C ILE A 112 21.28 -2.24 27.14
N ARG A 113 22.46 -1.90 27.69
CA ARG A 113 23.77 -2.41 27.25
C ARG A 113 23.92 -3.93 27.42
N LEU A 114 23.21 -4.57 28.35
CA LEU A 114 23.19 -6.03 28.49
C LEU A 114 22.38 -6.70 27.38
N TYR A 115 21.18 -6.20 27.08
CA TYR A 115 20.40 -6.68 25.92
C TYR A 115 21.12 -6.42 24.58
N ASP A 116 21.82 -5.28 24.44
CA ASP A 116 22.66 -5.02 23.25
C ASP A 116 23.78 -6.03 23.08
N ARG A 117 24.29 -6.63 24.17
CA ARG A 117 25.30 -7.69 24.11
C ARG A 117 24.73 -8.99 23.55
N VAL A 118 23.49 -9.36 23.93
CA VAL A 118 22.76 -10.51 23.37
C VAL A 118 22.60 -10.33 21.86
N TYR A 119 21.99 -9.21 21.44
CA TYR A 119 21.71 -8.94 20.04
C TYR A 119 22.98 -8.84 19.18
N LYS A 120 24.05 -8.21 19.68
CA LYS A 120 25.32 -8.09 18.93
C LYS A 120 26.07 -9.42 18.78
N ARG A 121 26.05 -10.29 19.81
CA ARG A 121 26.80 -11.56 19.79
C ARG A 121 26.04 -12.69 19.10
N TYR A 122 24.71 -12.71 19.22
CA TYR A 122 23.86 -13.80 18.73
C TYR A 122 22.69 -13.31 17.87
N PRO A 123 22.91 -12.53 16.80
CA PRO A 123 21.86 -11.86 16.03
C PRO A 123 20.86 -12.79 15.30
N GLN A 124 21.12 -14.09 15.23
CA GLN A 124 20.22 -15.09 14.63
C GLN A 124 19.57 -16.04 15.66
N SER A 125 19.77 -15.79 16.96
CA SER A 125 19.14 -16.58 18.05
C SER A 125 17.69 -16.13 18.32
N ASP A 126 16.88 -17.00 18.93
CA ASP A 126 15.56 -16.62 19.48
C ASP A 126 15.68 -15.53 20.56
N SER A 127 16.80 -15.53 21.30
CA SER A 127 17.12 -14.47 22.28
C SER A 127 17.27 -13.07 21.66
N ALA A 128 17.54 -12.94 20.36
CA ALA A 128 17.76 -11.66 19.69
C ALA A 128 16.50 -10.75 19.59
N PRO A 129 15.34 -11.20 19.07
CA PRO A 129 14.11 -10.41 19.11
C PRO A 129 13.66 -10.08 20.54
N TRP A 130 13.83 -11.01 21.50
CA TRP A 130 13.57 -10.73 22.92
C TRP A 130 14.43 -9.58 23.47
N ALA A 131 15.73 -9.58 23.18
CA ALA A 131 16.63 -8.53 23.62
C ALA A 131 16.30 -7.16 23.00
N LEU A 132 15.96 -7.12 21.70
CA LEU A 132 15.52 -5.89 21.04
C LEU A 132 14.20 -5.38 21.63
N TYR A 133 13.19 -6.23 21.79
CA TYR A 133 11.87 -5.84 22.31
C TYR A 133 11.96 -5.36 23.77
N ARG A 134 12.68 -6.08 24.65
CA ARG A 134 12.82 -5.73 26.07
C ARG A 134 13.67 -4.46 26.26
N SER A 135 14.71 -4.24 25.45
CA SER A 135 15.47 -2.97 25.48
C SER A 135 14.71 -1.78 24.90
N ALA A 136 13.88 -1.99 23.87
CA ALA A 136 12.97 -0.95 23.36
C ALA A 136 11.93 -0.53 24.41
N ARG A 137 11.37 -1.49 25.17
CA ARG A 137 10.51 -1.20 26.32
C ARG A 137 11.23 -0.45 27.44
N LEU A 138 12.51 -0.75 27.71
CA LEU A 138 13.32 0.01 28.67
C LEU A 138 13.55 1.46 28.23
N LEU A 139 13.80 1.70 26.93
CA LEU A 139 13.92 3.06 26.39
C LEU A 139 12.60 3.84 26.44
N THR A 140 11.48 3.17 26.19
CA THR A 140 10.14 3.76 26.36
C THR A 140 9.84 4.09 27.82
N GLY A 141 10.32 3.27 28.76
CA GLY A 141 10.26 3.55 30.19
C GLY A 141 11.15 4.74 30.58
N LEU A 142 12.40 4.75 30.14
CA LEU A 142 13.37 5.83 30.38
C LEU A 142 12.88 7.17 29.87
N TYR A 143 12.23 7.23 28.70
CA TYR A 143 11.62 8.45 28.17
C TYR A 143 10.70 9.15 29.19
N ARG A 144 9.89 8.39 29.94
CA ARG A 144 8.95 8.93 30.93
C ARG A 144 9.63 9.51 32.18
N TYR A 145 10.92 9.25 32.37
CA TYR A 145 11.76 9.88 33.40
C TYR A 145 12.69 10.95 32.81
N SER A 146 13.11 10.83 31.54
CA SER A 146 14.09 11.71 30.91
C SER A 146 13.49 12.86 30.10
N GLY A 147 12.22 12.76 29.71
CA GLY A 147 11.57 13.62 28.70
C GLY A 147 12.20 13.55 27.30
N SER A 148 13.26 12.76 27.10
CA SER A 148 14.13 12.89 25.93
C SER A 148 13.58 12.11 24.74
N THR A 149 13.10 12.83 23.73
CA THR A 149 12.58 12.25 22.46
C THR A 149 13.58 11.32 21.76
N LYS A 150 14.89 11.49 22.02
CA LYS A 150 15.97 10.58 21.58
C LYS A 150 15.76 9.13 22.06
N ASP A 151 15.23 8.95 23.28
CA ASP A 151 14.96 7.63 23.85
C ASP A 151 13.78 6.95 23.14
N LEU A 152 12.70 7.68 22.82
CA LEU A 152 11.59 7.17 21.99
C LEU A 152 12.05 6.82 20.58
N ASP A 153 12.88 7.65 19.95
CA ASP A 153 13.35 7.38 18.59
C ASP A 153 14.25 6.13 18.52
N GLU A 154 15.05 5.87 19.56
CA GLU A 154 15.82 4.63 19.69
C GLU A 154 14.93 3.42 20.05
N ALA A 155 13.89 3.58 20.88
CA ALA A 155 12.88 2.54 21.10
C ALA A 155 12.16 2.16 19.79
N LEU A 156 11.73 3.16 19.01
CA LEU A 156 11.10 2.98 17.70
C LEU A 156 12.02 2.27 16.70
N LYS A 157 13.32 2.63 16.67
CA LYS A 157 14.34 1.92 15.86
C LYS A 157 14.45 0.44 16.24
N ARG A 158 14.42 0.12 17.54
CA ARG A 158 14.56 -1.26 18.05
C ARG A 158 13.30 -2.10 17.83
N PHE A 159 12.11 -1.56 18.06
CA PHE A 159 10.86 -2.24 17.71
C PHE A 159 10.76 -2.49 16.20
N LYS A 160 11.09 -1.49 15.36
CA LYS A 160 11.10 -1.66 13.89
C LYS A 160 12.08 -2.75 13.45
N ARG A 161 13.25 -2.85 14.09
CA ARG A 161 14.20 -3.94 13.86
C ARG A 161 13.66 -5.33 14.23
N VAL A 162 12.76 -5.45 15.22
CA VAL A 162 12.06 -6.73 15.49
C VAL A 162 11.16 -7.09 14.30
N VAL A 163 10.30 -6.15 13.88
CA VAL A 163 9.38 -6.29 12.74
C VAL A 163 10.12 -6.62 11.43
N GLU A 164 11.27 -5.98 11.20
CA GLU A 164 12.01 -6.04 9.93
C GLU A 164 12.95 -7.25 9.81
N ARG A 165 13.54 -7.72 10.91
CA ARG A 165 14.47 -8.89 10.89
C ARG A 165 13.84 -10.21 11.32
N TYR A 166 12.81 -10.19 12.16
CA TYR A 166 12.21 -11.40 12.73
C TYR A 166 10.69 -11.45 12.45
N PRO A 167 10.22 -11.25 11.20
CA PRO A 167 8.79 -11.12 10.89
C PRO A 167 7.95 -12.37 11.18
N GLN A 168 8.57 -13.53 11.39
CA GLN A 168 7.91 -14.79 11.76
C GLN A 168 7.95 -15.07 13.29
N HIS A 169 8.64 -14.25 14.08
CA HIS A 169 8.69 -14.41 15.54
C HIS A 169 7.47 -13.76 16.20
N ARG A 170 6.94 -14.41 17.25
CA ARG A 170 5.81 -13.98 18.13
C ARG A 170 6.02 -12.68 18.94
N LEU A 171 6.83 -11.76 18.41
CA LEU A 171 6.99 -10.38 18.91
C LEU A 171 6.98 -9.36 17.77
N ALA A 172 6.79 -9.77 16.52
CA ALA A 172 6.78 -8.86 15.37
C ALA A 172 5.49 -8.02 15.36
N ASP A 173 4.34 -8.66 15.60
CA ASP A 173 3.06 -8.01 15.88
C ASP A 173 3.09 -7.23 17.20
N ASP A 174 3.60 -7.82 18.28
CA ASP A 174 3.77 -7.15 19.58
C ASP A 174 4.61 -5.86 19.44
N ALA A 175 5.74 -5.91 18.74
CA ALA A 175 6.57 -4.74 18.42
C ALA A 175 5.85 -3.71 17.53
N GLN A 176 5.11 -4.17 16.50
CA GLN A 176 4.30 -3.31 15.64
C GLN A 176 3.19 -2.60 16.43
N PHE A 177 2.60 -3.25 17.44
CA PHE A 177 1.64 -2.64 18.35
C PHE A 177 2.29 -1.58 19.24
N ARG A 178 3.48 -1.86 19.84
CA ARG A 178 4.21 -0.88 20.66
C ARG A 178 4.62 0.37 19.86
N ILE A 179 4.92 0.23 18.58
CA ILE A 179 5.14 1.38 17.69
C ILE A 179 3.88 2.25 17.60
N GLY A 180 2.71 1.64 17.37
CA GLY A 180 1.41 2.34 17.37
C GLY A 180 1.10 3.03 18.71
N GLU A 181 1.35 2.35 19.84
CA GLU A 181 1.19 2.93 21.18
C GLU A 181 2.10 4.13 21.42
N ILE A 182 3.36 4.10 20.98
CA ILE A 182 4.29 5.24 21.13
C ILE A 182 3.78 6.46 20.38
N PHE A 183 3.30 6.29 19.14
CA PHE A 183 2.70 7.40 18.40
C PHE A 183 1.41 7.91 19.06
N TYR A 184 0.56 7.01 19.58
CA TYR A 184 -0.72 7.38 20.20
C TYR A 184 -0.53 8.11 21.54
N LYS A 185 0.25 7.53 22.45
CA LYS A 185 0.36 7.96 23.86
C LYS A 185 1.48 8.95 24.09
N GLU A 186 2.67 8.67 23.57
CA GLU A 186 3.89 9.42 23.91
C GLU A 186 4.16 10.57 22.92
N LYS A 187 3.67 10.49 21.67
CA LYS A 187 3.85 11.54 20.65
C LYS A 187 2.57 12.27 20.23
N ASN A 188 1.39 11.85 20.68
CA ASN A 188 0.07 12.40 20.31
C ASN A 188 -0.17 12.50 18.78
N ASP A 189 0.50 11.64 18.00
CA ASP A 189 0.39 11.57 16.55
C ASP A 189 -0.60 10.46 16.18
N LEU A 190 -1.89 10.83 16.21
CA LEU A 190 -3.00 9.92 15.93
C LEU A 190 -2.91 9.30 14.52
N SER A 191 -2.38 10.04 13.54
CA SER A 191 -2.25 9.61 12.15
C SER A 191 -1.16 8.55 11.99
N SER A 192 0.03 8.76 12.57
CA SER A 192 1.07 7.72 12.59
C SER A 192 0.65 6.52 13.44
N ALA A 193 -0.05 6.73 14.56
CA ALA A 193 -0.58 5.64 15.37
C ALA A 193 -1.53 4.74 14.57
N TYR A 194 -2.50 5.34 13.88
CA TYR A 194 -3.47 4.64 13.04
C TYR A 194 -2.77 3.81 11.94
N VAL A 195 -1.79 4.41 11.25
CA VAL A 195 -0.99 3.71 10.22
C VAL A 195 -0.16 2.54 10.81
N GLU A 196 0.35 2.65 12.03
CA GLU A 196 1.19 1.60 12.64
C GLU A 196 0.36 0.47 13.29
N PHE A 197 -0.88 0.73 13.76
CA PHE A 197 -1.84 -0.34 14.10
C PHE A 197 -2.40 -1.04 12.86
N LEU A 198 -2.66 -0.30 11.78
CA LEU A 198 -3.10 -0.85 10.49
C LEU A 198 -2.06 -1.81 9.88
N LYS A 199 -0.78 -1.43 9.93
CA LYS A 199 0.31 -2.31 9.52
C LYS A 199 0.35 -3.62 10.29
N LEU A 200 -0.16 -3.67 11.53
CA LEU A 200 -0.27 -4.90 12.29
C LEU A 200 -1.34 -5.81 11.68
N ASP A 201 -2.57 -5.31 11.53
CA ASP A 201 -3.70 -6.08 10.98
C ASP A 201 -3.39 -6.66 9.59
N ILE A 202 -2.72 -5.90 8.73
CA ILE A 202 -2.34 -6.33 7.38
C ILE A 202 -1.15 -7.32 7.38
N LYS A 203 -0.10 -7.09 8.18
CA LYS A 203 1.12 -7.93 8.15
C LYS A 203 1.01 -9.21 8.96
N PHE A 204 0.21 -9.19 10.03
CA PHE A 204 0.09 -10.26 11.00
C PHE A 204 -1.38 -10.68 11.13
N PRO A 205 -2.00 -11.22 10.06
CA PRO A 205 -3.43 -11.56 10.03
C PRO A 205 -3.82 -12.64 11.08
N SER A 206 -2.83 -13.39 11.58
CA SER A 206 -2.97 -14.41 12.63
C SER A 206 -2.25 -14.05 13.94
N GLY A 207 -1.81 -12.79 14.11
CA GLY A 207 -1.10 -12.32 15.31
C GLY A 207 -2.03 -12.09 16.51
N ASP A 208 -1.54 -12.31 17.74
CA ASP A 208 -2.37 -12.23 18.95
C ASP A 208 -2.77 -10.78 19.31
N MET A 209 -1.93 -9.82 18.91
CA MET A 209 -2.19 -8.40 19.06
C MET A 209 -3.16 -7.83 18.01
N ARG A 210 -3.63 -8.63 17.04
CA ARG A 210 -4.53 -8.18 15.96
C ARG A 210 -5.89 -7.67 16.44
N PRO A 211 -6.64 -8.34 17.34
CA PRO A 211 -7.92 -7.80 17.83
C PRO A 211 -7.73 -6.48 18.61
N ARG A 212 -6.61 -6.34 19.33
CA ARG A 212 -6.24 -5.09 20.02
C ARG A 212 -5.92 -3.97 19.03
N ALA A 213 -5.26 -4.29 17.91
CA ALA A 213 -5.00 -3.32 16.85
C ALA A 213 -6.30 -2.84 16.20
N GLN A 214 -7.25 -3.74 15.93
CA GLN A 214 -8.58 -3.40 15.39
C GLN A 214 -9.34 -2.45 16.33
N ALA A 215 -9.46 -2.79 17.62
CA ALA A 215 -10.09 -1.92 18.61
C ALA A 215 -9.40 -0.53 18.73
N MET A 216 -8.08 -0.47 18.53
CA MET A 216 -7.34 0.79 18.45
C MET A 216 -7.59 1.56 17.15
N LEU A 217 -7.77 0.88 16.02
CA LEU A 217 -8.13 1.49 14.73
C LEU A 217 -9.53 2.12 14.79
N ASP A 218 -10.52 1.41 15.33
CA ASP A 218 -11.90 1.92 15.48
C ASP A 218 -11.93 3.14 16.42
N ARG A 219 -11.24 3.03 17.57
CA ARG A 219 -11.07 4.15 18.50
C ARG A 219 -10.43 5.35 17.82
N LEU A 220 -9.31 5.16 17.12
CA LEU A 220 -8.60 6.24 16.44
C LEU A 220 -9.42 6.83 15.29
N ALA A 221 -10.08 6.03 14.47
CA ALA A 221 -11.00 6.51 13.44
C ALA A 221 -12.06 7.44 14.03
N SER A 222 -12.70 7.05 15.14
CA SER A 222 -13.71 7.88 15.81
C SER A 222 -13.14 9.17 16.43
N VAL A 223 -11.92 9.15 16.96
CA VAL A 223 -11.29 10.32 17.61
C VAL A 223 -10.75 11.29 16.57
N ILE A 224 -10.10 10.78 15.52
CA ILE A 224 -9.59 11.57 14.41
C ILE A 224 -10.76 12.20 13.65
N SER A 225 -11.80 11.42 13.30
CA SER A 225 -13.01 11.94 12.67
C SER A 225 -13.63 13.08 13.48
N ARG A 226 -13.85 12.90 14.80
CA ARG A 226 -14.38 13.97 15.66
C ARG A 226 -13.46 15.20 15.77
N LYS A 227 -12.14 15.02 15.80
CA LYS A 227 -11.16 16.12 15.84
C LYS A 227 -11.13 16.90 14.52
N GLU A 228 -11.25 16.20 13.40
CA GLU A 228 -11.30 16.76 12.07
C GLU A 228 -12.62 17.50 11.84
N GLU A 229 -13.77 16.86 12.15
CA GLU A 229 -15.08 17.52 12.20
C GLU A 229 -15.07 18.77 13.09
N ALA A 230 -14.38 18.77 14.23
CA ALA A 230 -14.30 19.93 15.12
C ALA A 230 -13.43 21.06 14.54
N ARG A 231 -12.30 20.73 13.90
CA ARG A 231 -11.47 21.70 13.17
C ARG A 231 -12.28 22.36 12.06
N LEU A 232 -12.89 21.53 11.22
CA LEU A 232 -13.60 21.96 10.03
C LEU A 232 -14.94 22.65 10.37
N ARG A 233 -15.59 22.28 11.49
CA ARG A 233 -16.71 23.06 12.05
C ARG A 233 -16.27 24.42 12.58
N LYS A 234 -15.05 24.56 13.13
CA LYS A 234 -14.50 25.87 13.53
C LYS A 234 -14.14 26.74 12.33
N GLU A 235 -13.71 26.14 11.23
CA GLU A 235 -13.45 26.81 9.95
C GLU A 235 -14.76 27.19 9.22
N ALA A 236 -15.74 26.29 9.17
CA ALA A 236 -17.08 26.55 8.61
C ALA A 236 -17.85 27.60 9.43
N ARG A 237 -17.82 27.54 10.77
CA ARG A 237 -18.44 28.57 11.65
C ARG A 237 -17.79 29.96 11.50
N ARG A 238 -16.61 30.07 10.87
CA ARG A 238 -15.99 31.34 10.45
C ARG A 238 -16.39 31.78 9.03
N ARG A 239 -16.98 30.90 8.20
CA ARG A 239 -17.40 31.17 6.81
C ARG A 239 -18.92 31.28 6.64
N GLY A 240 -19.72 30.76 7.57
CA GLY A 240 -21.18 30.76 7.53
C GLY A 240 -21.77 29.38 7.26
N ALA A 241 -22.83 29.31 6.47
CA ALA A 241 -23.39 28.04 5.99
C ALA A 241 -22.53 27.46 4.86
N VAL A 242 -22.51 26.14 4.72
CA VAL A 242 -21.78 25.44 3.65
C VAL A 242 -22.58 25.51 2.34
N HIS A 243 -21.96 25.96 1.26
CA HIS A 243 -22.62 26.01 -0.05
C HIS A 243 -22.34 24.75 -0.85
N VAL A 244 -23.43 24.11 -1.32
CA VAL A 244 -23.37 23.11 -2.39
C VAL A 244 -23.20 23.87 -3.70
N LYS A 245 -22.06 23.65 -4.37
CA LYS A 245 -21.61 24.45 -5.53
C LYS A 245 -21.94 23.82 -6.87
N ASP A 246 -21.77 22.50 -6.98
CA ASP A 246 -21.94 21.75 -8.22
C ASP A 246 -22.32 20.28 -7.90
N ILE A 247 -22.99 19.61 -8.82
CA ILE A 247 -23.16 18.15 -8.82
C ILE A 247 -22.71 17.62 -10.19
N ARG A 248 -21.49 17.07 -10.22
CA ARG A 248 -20.87 16.49 -11.42
C ARG A 248 -21.18 15.01 -11.51
N HIS A 249 -21.35 14.47 -12.72
CA HIS A 249 -21.57 13.03 -12.90
C HIS A 249 -20.77 12.42 -14.08
N TRP A 250 -20.51 11.11 -14.00
CA TRP A 250 -19.82 10.30 -15.01
C TRP A 250 -20.46 8.92 -15.12
N SER A 251 -21.06 8.62 -16.28
CA SER A 251 -21.96 7.49 -16.47
C SER A 251 -21.49 6.46 -17.50
N THR A 252 -22.00 5.24 -17.32
CA THR A 252 -21.99 4.12 -18.26
C THR A 252 -23.25 3.27 -18.04
N PRO A 253 -23.59 2.31 -18.93
CA PRO A 253 -24.71 1.39 -18.70
C PRO A 253 -24.63 0.53 -17.42
N ASN A 254 -23.46 0.46 -16.75
CA ASN A 254 -23.18 -0.42 -15.61
C ASN A 254 -22.68 0.28 -14.33
N TYR A 255 -22.28 1.56 -14.42
CA TYR A 255 -21.61 2.33 -13.37
C TYR A 255 -21.87 3.83 -13.57
N THR A 256 -22.16 4.53 -12.49
CA THR A 256 -22.35 5.99 -12.45
C THR A 256 -21.70 6.57 -11.20
N ARG A 257 -20.71 7.47 -11.37
CA ARG A 257 -20.15 8.28 -10.27
C ARG A 257 -20.84 9.63 -10.26
N VAL A 258 -21.36 10.05 -9.11
CA VAL A 258 -21.84 11.41 -8.84
C VAL A 258 -20.92 12.03 -7.79
N VAL A 259 -20.54 13.30 -7.98
CA VAL A 259 -19.73 14.07 -7.04
C VAL A 259 -20.45 15.38 -6.74
N VAL A 260 -20.80 15.56 -5.46
CA VAL A 260 -21.31 16.82 -4.92
C VAL A 260 -20.10 17.65 -4.50
N ASP A 261 -19.91 18.83 -5.08
CA ASP A 261 -18.84 19.77 -4.71
C ASP A 261 -19.35 20.80 -3.69
N LEU A 262 -18.55 21.10 -2.67
CA LEU A 262 -18.91 22.04 -1.60
C LEU A 262 -17.75 23.02 -1.32
N ASP A 263 -18.05 24.16 -0.71
CA ASP A 263 -17.07 25.16 -0.31
C ASP A 263 -16.39 24.90 1.04
N ALA A 264 -16.98 24.03 1.86
CA ALA A 264 -16.49 23.60 3.16
C ALA A 264 -17.03 22.19 3.51
N PRO A 265 -16.46 21.52 4.51
CA PRO A 265 -16.94 20.21 4.97
C PRO A 265 -18.27 20.26 5.70
N VAL A 266 -19.14 19.30 5.39
CA VAL A 266 -20.52 19.23 5.91
C VAL A 266 -20.80 17.89 6.59
N LYS A 267 -21.56 17.91 7.70
CA LYS A 267 -22.14 16.70 8.27
C LYS A 267 -23.36 16.28 7.45
N TYR A 268 -23.42 15.01 7.06
CA TYR A 268 -24.54 14.48 6.30
C TYR A 268 -25.04 13.11 6.78
N THR A 269 -26.32 12.84 6.57
CA THR A 269 -26.93 11.52 6.75
C THR A 269 -27.46 11.00 5.41
N SER A 270 -27.17 9.75 5.07
CA SER A 270 -27.66 9.11 3.84
C SER A 270 -28.76 8.09 4.12
N ARG A 271 -29.70 7.90 3.18
CA ARG A 271 -30.73 6.86 3.26
C ARG A 271 -31.16 6.40 1.86
N LEU A 272 -31.21 5.08 1.68
CA LEU A 272 -31.84 4.47 0.51
C LEU A 272 -33.33 4.25 0.80
N LEU A 273 -34.20 4.83 -0.03
CA LEU A 273 -35.63 4.62 -0.04
C LEU A 273 -36.02 3.58 -1.10
N LYS A 274 -36.94 2.67 -0.76
CA LYS A 274 -37.62 1.80 -1.72
C LYS A 274 -38.35 2.65 -2.79
N PRO A 275 -38.55 2.14 -4.02
CA PRO A 275 -39.46 2.78 -4.96
C PRO A 275 -40.88 2.81 -4.39
N ASP A 276 -41.65 3.83 -4.75
CA ASP A 276 -43.06 3.96 -4.37
C ASP A 276 -43.91 4.17 -5.64
N PRO A 277 -44.51 3.09 -6.18
CA PRO A 277 -45.32 3.16 -7.39
C PRO A 277 -46.57 4.05 -7.24
N ARG A 278 -47.15 4.15 -6.04
CA ARG A 278 -48.44 4.85 -5.80
C ARG A 278 -48.33 6.33 -6.14
N ILE A 279 -47.23 6.94 -5.69
CA ILE A 279 -46.89 8.35 -5.96
C ILE A 279 -45.88 8.50 -7.11
N LYS A 280 -45.73 7.46 -7.96
CA LYS A 280 -44.82 7.39 -9.13
C LYS A 280 -43.35 7.76 -8.82
N LYS A 281 -42.87 7.56 -7.59
CA LYS A 281 -41.50 7.95 -7.18
C LYS A 281 -40.52 6.77 -7.31
N PRO A 282 -39.36 6.95 -7.98
CA PRO A 282 -38.37 5.90 -8.13
C PRO A 282 -37.71 5.52 -6.79
N ARG A 283 -36.91 4.45 -6.81
CA ARG A 283 -35.94 4.15 -5.76
C ARG A 283 -35.01 5.36 -5.63
N ARG A 284 -34.71 5.81 -4.41
CA ARG A 284 -33.97 7.07 -4.21
C ARG A 284 -32.90 6.90 -3.15
N LEU A 285 -31.69 7.35 -3.45
CA LEU A 285 -30.66 7.57 -2.44
C LEU A 285 -30.62 9.07 -2.15
N TYR A 286 -30.86 9.48 -0.92
CA TYR A 286 -30.72 10.88 -0.52
C TYR A 286 -29.61 11.10 0.50
N LEU A 287 -29.10 12.33 0.53
CA LEU A 287 -28.07 12.87 1.41
C LEU A 287 -28.60 14.17 2.02
N ASP A 288 -28.82 14.20 3.34
CA ASP A 288 -29.23 15.41 4.05
C ASP A 288 -28.01 16.10 4.65
N LEU A 289 -27.65 17.25 4.09
CA LEU A 289 -26.49 18.07 4.46
C LEU A 289 -26.93 19.14 5.47
N ARG A 290 -26.38 19.14 6.69
CA ARG A 290 -26.76 20.08 7.77
C ARG A 290 -25.89 21.33 7.79
N HIS A 291 -26.46 22.47 8.19
CA HIS A 291 -25.85 23.80 8.11
C HIS A 291 -25.41 24.15 6.67
N ALA A 292 -26.27 23.83 5.69
CA ALA A 292 -25.97 23.93 4.27
C ALA A 292 -26.99 24.78 3.51
N ARG A 293 -26.51 25.44 2.44
CA ARG A 293 -27.33 26.11 1.42
C ARG A 293 -27.01 25.64 0.01
N VAL A 294 -28.02 25.70 -0.84
CA VAL A 294 -27.84 25.59 -2.30
C VAL A 294 -27.19 26.90 -2.78
N SER A 295 -26.15 26.85 -3.64
CA SER A 295 -25.66 28.09 -4.28
C SER A 295 -26.74 28.70 -5.18
N LYS A 296 -26.64 29.97 -5.54
CA LYS A 296 -27.57 30.56 -6.52
C LYS A 296 -27.39 29.97 -7.93
N ASP A 297 -26.19 29.48 -8.21
CA ASP A 297 -25.67 29.21 -9.56
C ASP A 297 -25.61 27.71 -9.90
N ILE A 298 -26.18 26.85 -9.05
CA ILE A 298 -26.16 25.38 -9.23
C ILE A 298 -27.43 24.89 -9.91
N ASP A 299 -27.26 23.98 -10.89
CA ASP A 299 -28.36 23.23 -11.48
C ASP A 299 -29.07 22.38 -10.42
N SER A 300 -30.21 22.87 -9.93
CA SER A 300 -31.01 22.18 -8.90
C SER A 300 -31.51 20.80 -9.35
N TYR A 301 -31.57 20.54 -10.67
CA TYR A 301 -31.93 19.25 -11.25
C TYR A 301 -31.07 18.93 -12.48
N ILE A 302 -30.33 17.83 -12.41
CA ILE A 302 -29.43 17.34 -13.45
C ILE A 302 -29.97 16.00 -13.98
N PRO A 303 -30.54 15.94 -15.19
CA PRO A 303 -30.96 14.69 -15.80
C PRO A 303 -29.72 13.85 -16.15
N ILE A 304 -29.74 12.57 -15.79
CA ILE A 304 -28.65 11.62 -16.06
C ILE A 304 -29.09 10.56 -17.08
N LYS A 305 -30.29 9.99 -16.90
CA LYS A 305 -30.96 9.07 -17.83
C LYS A 305 -30.08 7.90 -18.36
N ASP A 306 -29.18 7.36 -17.53
CA ASP A 306 -28.17 6.36 -17.95
C ASP A 306 -28.60 4.90 -17.72
N GLY A 307 -29.83 4.67 -17.26
CA GLY A 307 -30.36 3.36 -16.89
C GLY A 307 -30.01 2.90 -15.46
N LEU A 308 -29.20 3.67 -14.72
CA LEU A 308 -28.98 3.52 -13.28
C LEU A 308 -29.60 4.68 -12.49
N LEU A 309 -29.34 5.92 -12.94
CA LEU A 309 -29.89 7.14 -12.40
C LEU A 309 -30.73 7.87 -13.46
N LYS A 310 -31.95 8.26 -13.08
CA LYS A 310 -32.79 9.15 -13.87
C LYS A 310 -32.28 10.59 -13.77
N ALA A 311 -31.93 11.03 -12.55
CA ALA A 311 -31.40 12.35 -12.26
C ALA A 311 -30.62 12.41 -10.94
N ALA A 312 -29.80 13.44 -10.79
CA ALA A 312 -29.33 13.95 -9.51
C ALA A 312 -29.92 15.36 -9.29
N ARG A 313 -30.15 15.76 -8.03
CA ARG A 313 -30.70 17.08 -7.70
C ARG A 313 -30.28 17.56 -6.32
N ALA A 314 -30.10 18.87 -6.16
CA ALA A 314 -29.91 19.53 -4.87
C ALA A 314 -31.03 20.54 -4.63
N ALA A 315 -31.69 20.46 -3.47
CA ALA A 315 -32.72 21.41 -3.08
C ALA A 315 -32.62 21.74 -1.59
N GLN A 316 -32.97 22.97 -1.22
CA GLN A 316 -33.08 23.37 0.18
C GLN A 316 -34.24 22.57 0.82
N HIS A 317 -33.94 21.68 1.77
CA HIS A 317 -34.93 20.83 2.42
C HIS A 317 -35.54 21.52 3.64
N SER A 318 -34.73 22.31 4.35
CA SER A 318 -35.17 23.16 5.46
C SER A 318 -34.34 24.45 5.47
N PRO A 319 -34.71 25.49 6.24
CA PRO A 319 -33.93 26.73 6.35
C PRO A 319 -32.45 26.57 6.77
N ASP A 320 -32.03 25.37 7.21
CA ASP A 320 -30.66 25.02 7.62
C ASP A 320 -30.09 23.76 6.91
N SER A 321 -30.82 23.15 5.98
CA SER A 321 -30.35 21.92 5.30
C SER A 321 -30.63 21.84 3.81
N VAL A 322 -29.68 21.24 3.08
CA VAL A 322 -29.84 20.83 1.68
C VAL A 322 -30.04 19.33 1.64
N ARG A 323 -31.04 18.87 0.87
CA ARG A 323 -31.14 17.46 0.47
C ARG A 323 -30.63 17.31 -0.96
N VAL A 324 -29.61 16.49 -1.13
CA VAL A 324 -29.24 15.95 -2.44
C VAL A 324 -29.98 14.63 -2.64
N VAL A 325 -30.59 14.41 -3.81
CA VAL A 325 -31.28 13.16 -4.16
C VAL A 325 -30.73 12.61 -5.47
N LEU A 326 -30.42 11.32 -5.49
CA LEU A 326 -30.21 10.53 -6.69
C LEU A 326 -31.47 9.69 -6.94
N ASP A 327 -32.20 10.01 -8.00
CA ASP A 327 -33.37 9.26 -8.44
C ASP A 327 -32.92 8.06 -9.27
N MET A 328 -33.11 6.84 -8.74
CA MET A 328 -32.50 5.60 -9.24
C MET A 328 -33.50 4.74 -10.04
N GLU A 329 -33.06 4.30 -11.20
CA GLU A 329 -33.77 3.35 -12.06
C GLU A 329 -33.38 1.90 -11.75
N SER A 330 -32.08 1.63 -11.67
CA SER A 330 -31.53 0.31 -11.33
C SER A 330 -30.30 0.46 -10.43
N VAL A 331 -30.19 -0.40 -9.43
CA VAL A 331 -29.04 -0.42 -8.51
C VAL A 331 -28.83 -1.81 -7.92
N GLY A 332 -27.60 -2.32 -8.04
CA GLY A 332 -27.11 -3.50 -7.35
C GLY A 332 -26.41 -3.17 -6.04
N GLY A 333 -25.76 -2.01 -5.99
CA GLY A 333 -25.12 -1.46 -4.80
C GLY A 333 -24.61 -0.05 -5.05
N TYR A 334 -24.23 0.63 -3.98
CA TYR A 334 -23.62 1.96 -4.02
C TYR A 334 -22.52 2.09 -2.94
N LYS A 335 -21.56 2.98 -3.16
CA LYS A 335 -20.48 3.33 -2.23
C LYS A 335 -20.49 4.85 -2.04
N ILE A 336 -20.51 5.33 -0.80
CA ILE A 336 -20.40 6.76 -0.47
C ILE A 336 -19.10 6.99 0.28
N PHE A 337 -18.35 8.00 -0.11
CA PHE A 337 -17.18 8.50 0.61
C PHE A 337 -17.05 10.01 0.41
N HIS A 338 -16.14 10.65 1.13
CA HIS A 338 -15.85 12.08 0.93
C HIS A 338 -14.34 12.33 0.89
N LEU A 339 -13.97 13.26 0.01
CA LEU A 339 -12.63 13.85 -0.08
C LEU A 339 -12.69 15.23 0.58
N TYR A 340 -11.69 15.63 1.35
CA TYR A 340 -11.80 16.89 2.12
C TYR A 340 -11.30 18.16 1.41
N ASP A 341 -10.45 18.06 0.39
CA ASP A 341 -9.93 19.23 -0.33
C ASP A 341 -10.01 19.09 -1.87
N PRO A 342 -10.73 20.00 -2.57
CA PRO A 342 -11.90 20.70 -2.01
C PRO A 342 -12.90 19.67 -1.46
N PHE A 343 -13.75 20.06 -0.50
CA PHE A 343 -14.66 19.09 0.12
C PHE A 343 -15.71 18.59 -0.87
N ARG A 344 -15.77 17.27 -1.03
CA ARG A 344 -16.54 16.59 -2.08
C ARG A 344 -17.15 15.31 -1.54
N ILE A 345 -18.46 15.13 -1.73
CA ILE A 345 -19.13 13.86 -1.43
C ILE A 345 -19.22 13.06 -2.73
N VAL A 346 -18.57 11.89 -2.77
CA VAL A 346 -18.55 10.99 -3.92
C VAL A 346 -19.51 9.83 -3.69
N VAL A 347 -20.40 9.59 -4.64
CA VAL A 347 -21.35 8.48 -4.65
C VAL A 347 -21.14 7.66 -5.93
N ASP A 348 -20.62 6.45 -5.78
CA ASP A 348 -20.52 5.47 -6.85
C ASP A 348 -21.76 4.57 -6.83
N VAL A 349 -22.51 4.52 -7.93
CA VAL A 349 -23.69 3.68 -8.14
C VAL A 349 -23.36 2.62 -9.19
N ARG A 350 -23.74 1.36 -8.93
CA ARG A 350 -23.48 0.24 -9.85
C ARG A 350 -24.77 -0.51 -10.18
N ARG A 351 -24.87 -1.01 -11.41
CA ARG A 351 -25.94 -1.94 -11.84
C ARG A 351 -25.92 -3.19 -10.97
N SER A 352 -27.08 -3.84 -10.82
CA SER A 352 -27.08 -5.22 -10.37
C SER A 352 -26.35 -6.08 -11.38
N ALA A 353 -25.55 -7.04 -10.90
CA ALA A 353 -25.09 -8.12 -11.74
C ALA A 353 -26.32 -8.95 -12.12
N GLU A 354 -26.90 -8.67 -13.28
CA GLU A 354 -28.02 -9.43 -13.81
C GLU A 354 -27.62 -10.90 -13.85
N LYS A 355 -28.38 -11.74 -13.13
CA LYS A 355 -28.40 -13.18 -13.44
C LYS A 355 -28.84 -13.29 -14.89
N ARG A 356 -27.88 -13.43 -15.80
CA ARG A 356 -28.14 -13.83 -17.19
C ARG A 356 -29.09 -15.02 -17.12
N LYS A 357 -30.34 -14.84 -17.55
CA LYS A 357 -31.25 -15.96 -17.76
C LYS A 357 -30.55 -16.85 -18.78
N ALA A 358 -30.12 -18.03 -18.35
CA ALA A 358 -29.65 -19.02 -19.29
C ALA A 358 -30.80 -19.33 -20.26
N GLY A 359 -30.49 -19.46 -21.55
CA GLY A 359 -31.42 -20.12 -22.47
C GLY A 359 -31.72 -21.53 -21.96
N PRO A 360 -32.85 -22.14 -22.34
CA PRO A 360 -33.33 -23.39 -21.77
C PRO A 360 -32.25 -24.48 -21.79
N SER A 361 -31.75 -24.83 -20.60
CA SER A 361 -30.65 -25.77 -20.46
C SER A 361 -31.13 -27.19 -20.75
N ARG A 362 -30.68 -27.74 -21.88
CA ARG A 362 -30.87 -29.15 -22.26
C ARG A 362 -30.45 -30.04 -21.08
N ALA A 363 -31.35 -30.92 -20.64
CA ALA A 363 -31.33 -31.48 -19.28
C ALA A 363 -30.01 -32.17 -18.89
N GLU A 364 -29.41 -31.73 -17.78
CA GLU A 364 -28.18 -32.34 -17.26
C GLU A 364 -28.44 -33.71 -16.61
N ARG A 365 -27.85 -34.77 -17.20
CA ARG A 365 -27.77 -36.10 -16.57
C ARG A 365 -26.86 -36.05 -15.33
N LYS A 366 -27.47 -36.08 -14.14
CA LYS A 366 -26.78 -36.17 -12.83
C LYS A 366 -25.72 -37.29 -12.82
N ARG A 367 -24.43 -36.94 -12.76
CA ARG A 367 -23.33 -37.87 -12.44
C ARG A 367 -22.95 -37.76 -10.96
N LYS A 368 -22.80 -38.90 -10.27
CA LYS A 368 -22.45 -38.95 -8.84
C LYS A 368 -21.02 -38.44 -8.59
N PRO A 369 -20.75 -37.69 -7.51
CA PRO A 369 -19.41 -37.18 -7.21
C PRO A 369 -18.46 -38.30 -6.78
N ARG A 370 -17.22 -38.31 -7.31
CA ARG A 370 -16.14 -39.18 -6.82
C ARG A 370 -15.46 -38.53 -5.61
N LYS A 371 -15.34 -39.25 -4.49
CA LYS A 371 -14.52 -38.83 -3.34
C LYS A 371 -13.05 -38.77 -3.77
N GLY A 372 -12.35 -37.65 -3.51
CA GLY A 372 -10.93 -37.54 -3.87
C GLY A 372 -10.34 -36.13 -3.97
N ILE A 373 -10.79 -35.15 -3.18
CA ILE A 373 -10.17 -33.82 -3.17
C ILE A 373 -8.83 -33.90 -2.40
N ARG A 374 -7.70 -33.91 -3.12
CA ARG A 374 -6.40 -33.55 -2.53
C ARG A 374 -6.42 -32.08 -2.13
N ARG A 375 -5.88 -31.75 -0.95
CA ARG A 375 -5.67 -30.34 -0.56
C ARG A 375 -4.84 -29.63 -1.63
N ALA A 376 -5.28 -28.44 -2.03
CA ALA A 376 -4.58 -27.65 -3.03
C ALA A 376 -3.23 -27.14 -2.48
N ASP A 377 -2.20 -27.20 -3.33
CA ASP A 377 -0.89 -26.64 -3.03
C ASP A 377 -0.95 -25.10 -3.02
N THR A 378 -0.53 -24.50 -1.90
CA THR A 378 -0.53 -23.04 -1.67
C THR A 378 0.62 -22.31 -2.36
N SER A 379 1.50 -23.00 -3.10
CA SER A 379 2.65 -22.41 -3.79
C SER A 379 2.30 -21.53 -5.00
N ARG A 380 1.12 -21.70 -5.60
CA ARG A 380 0.72 -21.00 -6.84
C ARG A 380 -0.11 -19.75 -6.55
N PRO A 381 0.24 -18.57 -7.09
CA PRO A 381 -0.58 -17.37 -6.95
C PRO A 381 -1.94 -17.55 -7.67
N PRO A 382 -3.04 -16.97 -7.14
CA PRO A 382 -4.37 -17.13 -7.73
C PRO A 382 -4.42 -16.54 -9.15
N VAL A 383 -5.01 -17.31 -10.08
CA VAL A 383 -5.26 -16.87 -11.45
C VAL A 383 -6.39 -15.83 -11.44
N SER A 384 -6.25 -14.74 -12.19
CA SER A 384 -7.30 -13.72 -12.27
C SER A 384 -8.51 -14.24 -13.04
N LEU A 385 -9.72 -13.84 -12.59
CA LEU A 385 -10.98 -14.26 -13.20
C LEU A 385 -11.06 -13.91 -14.71
N ALA A 386 -10.42 -12.82 -15.15
CA ALA A 386 -10.34 -12.48 -16.57
C ALA A 386 -9.53 -13.51 -17.38
N GLY A 387 -8.41 -14.00 -16.84
CA GLY A 387 -7.62 -15.07 -17.47
C GLY A 387 -8.33 -16.42 -17.45
N GLN A 388 -9.06 -16.72 -16.37
CA GLN A 388 -9.92 -17.93 -16.28
C GLN A 388 -11.09 -17.91 -17.29
N LEU A 389 -11.48 -16.73 -17.79
CA LEU A 389 -12.56 -16.54 -18.75
C LEU A 389 -12.07 -16.22 -20.18
N GLY A 390 -10.76 -16.33 -20.45
CA GLY A 390 -10.19 -16.08 -21.78
C GLY A 390 -10.31 -14.63 -22.29
N LEU A 391 -10.47 -13.66 -21.39
CA LEU A 391 -10.69 -12.25 -21.74
C LEU A 391 -9.36 -11.53 -21.97
N SER A 392 -9.01 -11.32 -23.25
CA SER A 392 -7.83 -10.56 -23.65
C SER A 392 -7.99 -9.05 -23.44
N VAL A 393 -6.88 -8.39 -23.07
CA VAL A 393 -6.79 -6.93 -22.85
C VAL A 393 -6.95 -6.19 -24.17
N LYS A 394 -7.97 -5.33 -24.27
CA LYS A 394 -8.31 -4.58 -25.49
C LYS A 394 -8.28 -3.07 -25.30
N ARG A 395 -8.56 -2.57 -24.10
CA ARG A 395 -8.65 -1.14 -23.78
C ARG A 395 -7.69 -0.72 -22.69
N ILE A 396 -6.91 0.32 -22.95
CA ILE A 396 -5.96 0.88 -21.97
C ILE A 396 -6.22 2.37 -21.81
N VAL A 397 -6.28 2.85 -20.57
CA VAL A 397 -6.28 4.29 -20.26
C VAL A 397 -4.91 4.69 -19.73
N ILE A 398 -4.29 5.67 -20.38
CA ILE A 398 -3.07 6.31 -19.91
C ILE A 398 -3.44 7.65 -19.29
N ASP A 399 -2.94 7.91 -18.10
CA ASP A 399 -3.17 9.14 -17.37
C ASP A 399 -1.86 9.97 -17.31
N PRO A 400 -1.74 11.08 -18.05
CA PRO A 400 -0.63 12.00 -17.88
C PRO A 400 -0.86 12.81 -16.60
N GLY A 401 -0.02 12.63 -15.57
CA GLY A 401 -0.11 13.31 -14.29
C GLY A 401 -0.24 14.83 -14.39
N HIS A 402 -0.82 15.46 -13.37
CA HIS A 402 -0.95 16.92 -13.26
C HIS A 402 -1.71 17.58 -14.43
N GLY A 403 -1.52 18.87 -14.68
CA GLY A 403 -2.06 19.62 -15.83
C GLY A 403 -2.73 20.95 -15.46
N GLY A 404 -2.73 21.89 -16.40
CA GLY A 404 -3.32 23.22 -16.21
C GLY A 404 -2.68 23.97 -15.04
N ARG A 405 -3.49 24.29 -14.01
CA ARG A 405 -3.03 24.95 -12.77
C ARG A 405 -2.05 24.13 -11.93
N ASP A 406 -2.04 22.81 -12.10
CA ASP A 406 -1.10 21.92 -11.43
C ASP A 406 0.13 21.66 -12.33
N PRO A 407 1.33 22.16 -12.00
CA PRO A 407 2.54 21.93 -12.79
C PRO A 407 3.17 20.54 -12.56
N GLY A 408 2.81 19.84 -11.49
CA GLY A 408 3.63 18.77 -10.90
C GLY A 408 4.98 19.28 -10.41
N CYS A 409 5.97 18.39 -10.40
CA CYS A 409 7.34 18.72 -10.05
C CYS A 409 7.94 19.78 -11.00
N ARG A 410 8.87 20.59 -10.47
CA ARG A 410 9.64 21.58 -11.23
C ARG A 410 11.11 21.17 -11.32
N GLY A 411 11.69 21.28 -12.51
CA GLY A 411 13.07 20.95 -12.82
C GLY A 411 13.96 22.18 -13.08
N PRO A 412 15.26 21.97 -13.36
CA PRO A 412 16.15 23.02 -13.83
C PRO A 412 15.62 23.68 -15.11
N GLY A 413 15.86 24.99 -15.28
CA GLY A 413 15.46 25.72 -16.49
C GLY A 413 13.94 25.81 -16.70
N GLY A 414 13.15 25.82 -15.62
CA GLY A 414 11.69 25.98 -15.70
C GLY A 414 10.91 24.76 -16.20
N LEU A 415 11.56 23.60 -16.38
CA LEU A 415 10.89 22.38 -16.82
C LEU A 415 9.76 21.97 -15.87
N LEU A 416 8.57 21.71 -16.40
CA LEU A 416 7.39 21.29 -15.65
C LEU A 416 7.03 19.83 -15.98
N GLU A 417 6.79 19.03 -14.95
CA GLU A 417 6.40 17.62 -15.07
C GLU A 417 5.17 17.45 -15.98
N LYS A 418 4.14 18.28 -15.79
CA LYS A 418 2.88 18.24 -16.58
C LYS A 418 3.08 18.23 -18.10
N ASN A 419 4.16 18.83 -18.60
CA ASN A 419 4.49 18.90 -20.02
C ASN A 419 5.24 17.66 -20.50
N ILE A 420 6.16 17.14 -19.68
CA ILE A 420 6.94 15.94 -19.94
C ILE A 420 6.00 14.72 -20.01
N VAL A 421 5.12 14.55 -19.02
CA VAL A 421 4.22 13.38 -18.94
C VAL A 421 3.16 13.40 -20.04
N LEU A 422 2.63 14.58 -20.42
CA LEU A 422 1.69 14.69 -21.54
C LEU A 422 2.34 14.30 -22.88
N ARG A 423 3.57 14.74 -23.11
CA ARG A 423 4.34 14.40 -24.33
C ARG A 423 4.68 12.91 -24.36
N LEU A 424 5.12 12.34 -23.24
CA LEU A 424 5.40 10.90 -23.14
C LEU A 424 4.13 10.07 -23.34
N ALA A 425 3.01 10.42 -22.70
CA ALA A 425 1.74 9.70 -22.82
C ALA A 425 1.25 9.61 -24.27
N LYS A 426 1.40 10.67 -25.07
CA LYS A 426 1.08 10.66 -26.51
C LYS A 426 1.94 9.65 -27.28
N ILE A 427 3.24 9.59 -26.98
CA ILE A 427 4.18 8.65 -27.62
C ILE A 427 3.87 7.20 -27.20
N VAL A 428 3.60 6.96 -25.92
CA VAL A 428 3.19 5.64 -25.40
C VAL A 428 1.88 5.18 -26.06
N ALA A 429 0.86 6.05 -26.11
CA ALA A 429 -0.44 5.72 -26.72
C ALA A 429 -0.33 5.38 -28.21
N ALA A 430 0.43 6.17 -28.99
CA ALA A 430 0.68 5.88 -30.40
C ALA A 430 1.40 4.52 -30.58
N ARG A 431 2.38 4.22 -29.72
CA ARG A 431 3.13 2.97 -29.77
C ARG A 431 2.31 1.74 -29.40
N ILE A 432 1.49 1.82 -28.35
CA ILE A 432 0.62 0.70 -27.93
C ILE A 432 -0.37 0.35 -29.04
N ARG A 433 -1.03 1.34 -29.64
CA ARG A 433 -1.95 1.10 -30.77
C ARG A 433 -1.26 0.38 -31.93
N LYS A 434 -0.01 0.75 -32.26
CA LYS A 434 0.76 0.14 -33.37
C LYS A 434 1.36 -1.24 -33.06
N GLU A 435 1.83 -1.50 -31.83
CA GLU A 435 2.67 -2.67 -31.52
C GLU A 435 2.00 -3.73 -30.63
N VAL A 436 0.88 -3.35 -30.01
CA VAL A 436 0.10 -4.20 -29.09
C VAL A 436 -1.34 -4.39 -29.58
N GLY A 437 -1.86 -3.48 -30.43
CA GLY A 437 -3.19 -3.58 -31.02
C GLY A 437 -4.34 -3.16 -30.09
N CYS A 438 -4.05 -2.66 -28.89
CA CYS A 438 -5.07 -2.17 -27.95
C CYS A 438 -5.61 -0.79 -28.37
N GLU A 439 -6.90 -0.57 -28.13
CA GLU A 439 -7.50 0.75 -28.08
C GLU A 439 -6.93 1.53 -26.87
N VAL A 440 -6.55 2.79 -27.08
CA VAL A 440 -5.92 3.62 -26.03
C VAL A 440 -6.59 4.98 -25.94
N PHE A 441 -7.00 5.37 -24.73
CA PHE A 441 -7.46 6.73 -24.41
C PHE A 441 -6.48 7.44 -23.48
N LEU A 442 -6.48 8.78 -23.51
CA LEU A 442 -5.77 9.62 -22.55
C LEU A 442 -6.79 10.33 -21.64
N THR A 443 -6.50 10.46 -20.34
CA THR A 443 -7.34 11.29 -19.43
C THR A 443 -7.30 12.77 -19.79
N ARG A 444 -6.20 13.24 -20.42
CA ARG A 444 -6.08 14.56 -21.07
C ARG A 444 -5.19 14.50 -22.31
N THR A 445 -5.58 15.24 -23.36
CA THR A 445 -4.83 15.37 -24.62
C THR A 445 -4.14 16.74 -24.77
N ARG A 446 -4.51 17.71 -23.93
CA ARG A 446 -3.99 19.09 -23.87
C ARG A 446 -3.59 19.44 -22.43
N ASP A 447 -3.06 20.63 -22.21
CA ASP A 447 -2.69 21.09 -20.88
C ASP A 447 -3.89 21.63 -20.10
N VAL A 448 -4.61 20.72 -19.44
CA VAL A 448 -5.78 21.02 -18.59
C VAL A 448 -5.69 20.25 -17.28
N PHE A 449 -6.24 20.83 -16.20
CA PHE A 449 -6.31 20.16 -14.91
C PHE A 449 -7.38 19.07 -14.93
N VAL A 450 -7.02 17.86 -14.47
CA VAL A 450 -7.95 16.74 -14.29
C VAL A 450 -7.92 16.33 -12.80
N PRO A 451 -9.03 16.48 -12.07
CA PRO A 451 -9.16 16.01 -10.69
C PRO A 451 -8.87 14.51 -10.55
N LEU A 452 -8.29 14.09 -9.42
CA LEU A 452 -7.82 12.72 -9.20
C LEU A 452 -8.94 11.69 -9.36
N GLU A 453 -10.11 11.96 -8.78
CA GLU A 453 -11.31 11.12 -8.84
C GLU A 453 -11.91 11.00 -10.25
N ARG A 454 -11.60 11.95 -11.14
CA ARG A 454 -12.01 11.93 -12.55
C ARG A 454 -11.10 11.03 -13.39
N ARG A 455 -9.83 10.83 -12.99
CA ARG A 455 -8.85 10.01 -13.74
C ARG A 455 -9.24 8.54 -13.75
N THR A 456 -9.58 7.97 -12.58
CA THR A 456 -10.12 6.60 -12.50
C THR A 456 -11.55 6.50 -13.04
N ALA A 457 -12.38 7.54 -12.87
CA ALA A 457 -13.71 7.57 -13.49
C ALA A 457 -13.64 7.47 -15.02
N ILE A 458 -12.70 8.13 -15.70
CA ILE A 458 -12.48 7.98 -17.15
C ILE A 458 -12.10 6.55 -17.52
N ALA A 459 -11.29 5.86 -16.69
CA ALA A 459 -10.91 4.46 -16.91
C ALA A 459 -12.12 3.52 -16.79
N ASN A 460 -12.92 3.67 -15.73
CA ASN A 460 -14.16 2.93 -15.54
C ASN A 460 -15.16 3.23 -16.68
N MET A 461 -15.30 4.51 -17.06
CA MET A 461 -16.17 4.94 -18.17
C MET A 461 -15.84 4.26 -19.50
N LYS A 462 -14.55 4.15 -19.82
CA LYS A 462 -14.08 3.49 -21.04
C LYS A 462 -14.07 1.96 -20.96
N LYS A 463 -14.48 1.37 -19.83
CA LYS A 463 -14.35 -0.06 -19.54
C LYS A 463 -12.93 -0.54 -19.85
N ALA A 464 -11.94 0.19 -19.31
CA ALA A 464 -10.54 -0.09 -19.53
C ALA A 464 -10.13 -1.39 -18.83
N ASP A 465 -9.31 -2.20 -19.50
CA ASP A 465 -8.75 -3.42 -18.95
C ASP A 465 -7.47 -3.13 -18.13
N LEU A 466 -6.81 -1.99 -18.37
CA LEU A 466 -5.64 -1.50 -17.63
C LEU A 466 -5.64 0.03 -17.48
N PHE A 467 -5.12 0.52 -16.35
CA PHE A 467 -4.89 1.95 -16.09
C PHE A 467 -3.41 2.24 -15.79
N ILE A 468 -2.81 3.16 -16.55
CA ILE A 468 -1.38 3.50 -16.48
C ILE A 468 -1.20 5.02 -16.26
N SER A 469 -0.98 5.45 -15.02
CA SER A 469 -0.61 6.86 -14.75
C SER A 469 0.89 7.07 -14.93
N LEU A 470 1.29 8.22 -15.50
CA LEU A 470 2.67 8.57 -15.85
C LEU A 470 3.11 9.85 -15.13
N HIS A 471 4.20 9.75 -14.38
CA HIS A 471 4.77 10.79 -13.52
C HIS A 471 6.31 10.93 -13.68
N VAL A 472 6.88 11.98 -13.09
CA VAL A 472 8.31 12.28 -12.98
C VAL A 472 8.66 12.85 -11.59
N ASN A 473 8.98 11.94 -10.67
CA ASN A 473 9.37 12.18 -9.28
C ASN A 473 10.36 13.35 -9.04
N ALA A 474 10.42 13.81 -7.80
CA ALA A 474 11.38 14.80 -7.31
C ALA A 474 12.06 14.34 -6.02
N HIS A 475 13.25 14.86 -5.73
CA HIS A 475 13.95 14.57 -4.48
C HIS A 475 14.83 15.72 -4.01
N ARG A 476 14.81 16.05 -2.71
CA ARG A 476 15.59 17.16 -2.11
C ARG A 476 17.09 17.02 -2.40
N ASN A 477 17.64 15.81 -2.24
CA ASN A 477 18.98 15.50 -2.74
C ASN A 477 18.90 15.20 -4.25
N ARG A 478 19.33 16.17 -5.06
CA ARG A 478 19.35 16.14 -6.54
C ARG A 478 20.24 15.04 -7.14
N ARG A 479 21.07 14.36 -6.35
CA ARG A 479 21.88 13.20 -6.81
C ARG A 479 21.04 11.92 -7.00
N ILE A 480 19.85 11.84 -6.41
CA ILE A 480 18.92 10.71 -6.63
C ILE A 480 18.39 10.75 -8.07
N HIS A 481 18.37 9.59 -8.70
CA HIS A 481 17.98 9.36 -10.10
C HIS A 481 17.64 7.86 -10.27
N GLY A 482 16.85 7.52 -11.29
CA GLY A 482 16.41 6.16 -11.59
C GLY A 482 14.89 6.06 -11.80
N LEU A 483 14.45 4.86 -12.12
CA LEU A 483 13.06 4.56 -12.49
C LEU A 483 12.36 3.80 -11.37
N GLU A 484 11.11 4.17 -11.06
CA GLU A 484 10.27 3.52 -10.04
C GLU A 484 8.90 3.17 -10.65
N THR A 485 8.17 2.20 -10.09
CA THR A 485 6.80 1.89 -10.53
C THR A 485 5.98 1.41 -9.34
N TYR A 486 4.72 1.84 -9.28
CA TYR A 486 3.88 1.73 -8.11
C TYR A 486 2.52 1.10 -8.41
N PHE A 487 1.99 0.34 -7.47
CA PHE A 487 0.59 -0.07 -7.41
C PHE A 487 -0.06 0.33 -6.08
N LEU A 488 -1.39 0.32 -6.03
CA LEU A 488 -2.16 0.71 -4.86
C LEU A 488 -2.10 -0.37 -3.77
N ASN A 489 -1.28 -0.15 -2.74
CA ASN A 489 -1.25 -0.89 -1.46
C ASN A 489 -0.52 -0.05 -0.39
N MET A 490 -0.60 -0.44 0.89
CA MET A 490 0.02 0.31 1.99
C MET A 490 1.55 0.39 1.85
N ALA A 491 2.10 1.60 2.02
CA ALA A 491 3.53 1.83 1.83
C ALA A 491 4.38 1.13 2.89
N THR A 492 5.28 0.26 2.43
CA THR A 492 6.24 -0.49 3.27
C THR A 492 7.50 0.31 3.61
N ASP A 493 7.87 1.30 2.78
CA ASP A 493 9.09 2.09 2.94
C ASP A 493 8.85 3.62 3.02
N LYS A 494 9.79 4.35 3.65
CA LYS A 494 9.66 5.80 3.89
C LYS A 494 9.69 6.65 2.62
N ARG A 495 10.32 6.20 1.51
CA ARG A 495 10.27 6.91 0.22
C ARG A 495 8.91 6.72 -0.43
N ALA A 496 8.36 5.52 -0.46
CA ALA A 496 6.99 5.29 -0.95
C ALA A 496 5.94 6.17 -0.24
N VAL A 497 6.03 6.31 1.09
CA VAL A 497 5.21 7.27 1.86
C VAL A 497 5.40 8.71 1.36
N LEU A 498 6.64 9.16 1.18
CA LEU A 498 6.95 10.54 0.77
C LEU A 498 6.55 10.87 -0.69
N VAL A 499 6.56 9.89 -1.59
CA VAL A 499 6.11 10.06 -2.98
C VAL A 499 4.58 10.12 -3.03
N ALA A 500 3.87 9.15 -2.43
CA ALA A 500 2.41 9.24 -2.33
C ALA A 500 1.96 10.52 -1.61
N ALA A 501 2.63 10.92 -0.54
CA ALA A 501 2.37 12.17 0.17
C ALA A 501 2.82 13.46 -0.58
N ARG A 502 3.35 13.36 -1.81
CA ARG A 502 3.46 14.49 -2.76
C ARG A 502 2.39 14.39 -3.84
N GLU A 503 2.26 13.27 -4.52
CA GLU A 503 1.33 13.16 -5.65
C GLU A 503 -0.12 13.32 -5.19
N ASN A 504 -0.45 12.81 -4.00
CA ASN A 504 -1.72 13.06 -3.33
C ASN A 504 -1.86 14.50 -2.82
N ALA A 505 -0.78 15.27 -2.64
CA ALA A 505 -0.83 16.63 -2.08
C ALA A 505 -1.42 17.69 -3.05
N THR A 506 -1.88 17.23 -4.22
CA THR A 506 -2.88 17.93 -5.06
C THR A 506 -4.30 17.87 -4.47
N SER A 507 -4.45 17.21 -3.31
CA SER A 507 -5.54 17.21 -2.35
C SER A 507 -4.90 17.36 -0.96
N GLU A 508 -5.30 18.36 -0.18
CA GLU A 508 -4.84 18.47 1.21
C GLU A 508 -5.20 17.22 2.01
N LYS A 509 -4.29 16.79 2.89
CA LYS A 509 -4.22 15.43 3.43
C LYS A 509 -5.17 15.24 4.60
N ASN A 510 -6.28 14.56 4.37
CA ASN A 510 -7.26 14.29 5.41
C ASN A 510 -7.51 12.78 5.59
N ILE A 511 -8.07 12.41 6.74
CA ILE A 511 -8.10 11.00 7.16
C ILE A 511 -9.26 10.21 6.54
N SER A 512 -10.34 10.84 6.05
CA SER A 512 -11.33 10.10 5.24
C SER A 512 -10.75 9.67 3.89
N ASP A 513 -9.83 10.44 3.31
CA ASP A 513 -9.16 10.06 2.07
C ASP A 513 -8.40 8.74 2.29
N LEU A 514 -7.74 8.62 3.45
CA LEU A 514 -7.09 7.38 3.91
C LEU A 514 -8.10 6.26 4.20
N GLN A 515 -9.28 6.55 4.75
CA GLN A 515 -10.37 5.58 4.90
C GLN A 515 -10.95 5.14 3.54
N ALA A 516 -11.01 6.03 2.54
CA ALA A 516 -11.46 5.73 1.20
C ALA A 516 -10.46 4.81 0.48
N ILE A 517 -9.15 5.10 0.60
CA ILE A 517 -8.06 4.18 0.20
C ILE A 517 -8.22 2.83 0.90
N LEU A 518 -8.43 2.82 2.22
CA LEU A 518 -8.53 1.59 3.00
C LEU A 518 -9.71 0.73 2.58
N ASN A 519 -10.88 1.32 2.42
CA ASN A 519 -12.05 0.63 1.90
C ASN A 519 -11.78 0.10 0.48
N ASP A 520 -11.04 0.84 -0.36
CA ASP A 520 -10.62 0.34 -1.67
C ASP A 520 -9.64 -0.83 -1.58
N LEU A 521 -8.66 -0.80 -0.66
CA LEU A 521 -7.69 -1.87 -0.44
C LEU A 521 -8.33 -3.14 0.13
N MET A 522 -9.23 -3.01 1.11
CA MET A 522 -9.94 -4.14 1.73
C MET A 522 -10.95 -4.79 0.78
N LEU A 523 -11.45 -4.05 -0.23
CA LEU A 523 -12.37 -4.57 -1.25
C LEU A 523 -11.68 -5.04 -2.53
N ASN A 524 -10.42 -4.66 -2.79
CA ASN A 524 -9.79 -4.90 -4.08
C ASN A 524 -9.19 -6.30 -4.24
N THR A 525 -9.86 -7.13 -5.04
CA THR A 525 -9.24 -8.31 -5.66
C THR A 525 -8.05 -7.96 -6.56
N LYS A 526 -7.92 -6.69 -7.02
CA LYS A 526 -6.99 -6.27 -8.08
C LYS A 526 -5.56 -5.92 -7.65
N ILE A 527 -5.21 -6.07 -6.38
CA ILE A 527 -3.85 -5.79 -5.90
C ILE A 527 -2.83 -6.75 -6.54
N HIS A 528 -3.18 -8.03 -6.73
CA HIS A 528 -2.30 -9.02 -7.34
C HIS A 528 -2.07 -8.78 -8.84
N GLU A 529 -3.13 -8.52 -9.62
CA GLU A 529 -2.99 -8.13 -11.03
C GLU A 529 -2.22 -6.81 -11.19
N SER A 530 -2.46 -5.82 -10.34
CA SER A 530 -1.75 -4.52 -10.39
C SER A 530 -0.26 -4.66 -10.08
N ASN A 531 0.12 -5.52 -9.13
CA ASN A 531 1.52 -5.86 -8.88
C ASN A 531 2.16 -6.60 -10.07
N ARG A 532 1.46 -7.58 -10.67
CA ARG A 532 1.92 -8.25 -11.91
C ARG A 532 2.14 -7.25 -13.06
N LEU A 533 1.21 -6.31 -13.23
CA LEU A 533 1.30 -5.24 -14.22
C LEU A 533 2.51 -4.34 -13.95
N ALA A 534 2.69 -3.89 -12.71
CA ALA A 534 3.82 -3.06 -12.31
C ALA A 534 5.16 -3.75 -12.61
N LEU A 535 5.32 -5.03 -12.24
CA LEU A 535 6.55 -5.81 -12.49
C LEU A 535 6.87 -5.91 -13.98
N LYS A 536 5.87 -6.20 -14.82
CA LYS A 536 6.02 -6.32 -16.27
C LYS A 536 6.33 -4.97 -16.93
N VAL A 537 5.61 -3.91 -16.58
CA VAL A 537 5.86 -2.54 -17.05
C VAL A 537 7.27 -2.08 -16.66
N HIS A 538 7.66 -2.27 -15.40
CA HIS A 538 8.96 -1.87 -14.87
C HIS A 538 10.12 -2.61 -15.57
N ALA A 539 10.04 -3.94 -15.69
CA ALA A 539 11.05 -4.72 -16.39
C ALA A 539 11.17 -4.35 -17.88
N GLY A 540 10.04 -4.10 -18.56
CA GLY A 540 10.01 -3.60 -19.93
C GLY A 540 10.71 -2.24 -20.07
N MET A 541 10.41 -1.33 -19.14
CA MET A 541 10.96 0.02 -19.05
C MET A 541 12.48 0.01 -18.81
N VAL A 542 12.93 -0.63 -17.73
CA VAL A 542 14.34 -0.72 -17.35
C VAL A 542 15.17 -1.43 -18.42
N SER A 543 14.70 -2.55 -18.97
CA SER A 543 15.44 -3.31 -19.99
C SER A 543 15.63 -2.55 -21.31
N GLN A 544 14.67 -1.72 -21.72
CA GLN A 544 14.82 -0.90 -22.92
C GLN A 544 15.77 0.27 -22.66
N VAL A 545 15.58 1.02 -21.58
CA VAL A 545 16.37 2.21 -21.29
C VAL A 545 17.85 1.87 -21.04
N LYS A 546 18.15 0.76 -20.37
CA LYS A 546 19.53 0.24 -20.17
C LYS A 546 20.24 -0.20 -21.46
N LYS A 547 19.57 -0.29 -22.63
CA LYS A 547 20.26 -0.51 -23.91
C LYS A 547 21.21 0.65 -24.24
N LYS A 548 20.69 1.89 -24.24
CA LYS A 548 21.44 3.11 -24.58
C LYS A 548 21.92 3.92 -23.35
N TYR A 549 21.25 3.79 -22.20
CA TYR A 549 21.51 4.61 -21.01
C TYR A 549 21.97 3.74 -19.82
N LYS A 550 23.18 3.16 -19.93
CA LYS A 550 23.75 2.20 -18.96
C LYS A 550 23.71 2.65 -17.49
N LYS A 551 23.89 3.96 -17.23
CA LYS A 551 23.88 4.57 -15.89
C LYS A 551 22.46 4.88 -15.34
N VAL A 552 21.39 4.31 -15.90
CA VAL A 552 20.02 4.43 -15.34
C VAL A 552 19.83 3.41 -14.22
N ARG A 553 19.46 3.91 -13.05
CA ARG A 553 19.19 3.07 -11.88
C ARG A 553 17.82 2.43 -11.97
N ASP A 554 17.82 1.16 -11.62
CA ASP A 554 16.64 0.38 -11.27
C ASP A 554 16.36 0.63 -9.79
N LEU A 555 15.14 1.07 -9.47
CA LEU A 555 14.70 1.33 -8.10
C LEU A 555 13.43 0.53 -7.75
N GLY A 556 13.07 -0.43 -8.60
CA GLY A 556 12.08 -1.47 -8.37
C GLY A 556 10.61 -1.06 -8.46
N VAL A 557 9.77 -2.09 -8.29
CA VAL A 557 8.33 -1.96 -8.05
C VAL A 557 8.08 -1.78 -6.55
N LYS A 558 7.09 -0.95 -6.23
CA LYS A 558 6.72 -0.56 -4.87
C LYS A 558 5.21 -0.48 -4.71
N GLN A 559 4.78 -0.36 -3.46
CA GLN A 559 3.39 -0.09 -3.09
C GLN A 559 3.30 1.23 -2.34
N ALA A 560 2.28 2.04 -2.65
CA ALA A 560 1.92 3.21 -1.86
C ALA A 560 0.43 3.60 -2.04
N PRO A 561 -0.17 4.33 -1.08
CA PRO A 561 -1.58 4.71 -1.11
C PRO A 561 -1.82 5.94 -2.02
N PHE A 562 -1.73 5.76 -3.34
CA PHE A 562 -1.94 6.84 -4.32
C PHE A 562 -3.42 7.13 -4.59
N TYR A 563 -3.83 8.40 -4.48
CA TYR A 563 -5.20 8.84 -4.70
C TYR A 563 -5.64 8.65 -6.17
N VAL A 564 -4.73 8.82 -7.13
CA VAL A 564 -4.98 8.61 -8.57
C VAL A 564 -5.26 7.14 -8.96
N LEU A 565 -5.11 6.20 -8.02
CA LEU A 565 -5.45 4.79 -8.22
C LEU A 565 -6.76 4.37 -7.51
N ILE A 566 -7.35 5.23 -6.68
CA ILE A 566 -8.57 4.90 -5.90
C ILE A 566 -9.77 4.72 -6.83
N GLY A 567 -10.52 3.64 -6.64
CA GLY A 567 -11.75 3.35 -7.35
C GLY A 567 -11.55 2.99 -8.82
N ALA A 568 -10.33 2.63 -9.23
CA ALA A 568 -10.10 1.96 -10.50
C ALA A 568 -10.65 0.52 -10.42
N GLU A 569 -11.56 0.15 -11.33
CA GLU A 569 -12.16 -1.19 -11.35
C GLU A 569 -11.26 -2.25 -12.02
N MET A 570 -10.12 -1.82 -12.60
CA MET A 570 -9.15 -2.61 -13.35
C MET A 570 -7.74 -2.50 -12.76
N PRO A 571 -6.80 -3.40 -13.12
CA PRO A 571 -5.40 -3.33 -12.69
C PRO A 571 -4.76 -1.97 -13.02
N ALA A 572 -4.20 -1.33 -12.00
CA ALA A 572 -3.85 0.09 -12.03
C ALA A 572 -2.44 0.36 -11.45
N VAL A 573 -1.64 1.13 -12.19
CA VAL A 573 -0.26 1.47 -11.81
C VAL A 573 0.10 2.93 -12.06
N LEU A 574 1.06 3.44 -11.29
CA LEU A 574 1.73 4.74 -11.50
C LEU A 574 3.20 4.49 -11.84
N VAL A 575 3.68 5.07 -12.95
CA VAL A 575 5.03 4.87 -13.49
C VAL A 575 5.85 6.14 -13.31
N GLU A 576 6.96 6.03 -12.57
CA GLU A 576 7.89 7.13 -12.32
C GLU A 576 9.07 7.05 -13.29
N THR A 577 9.09 7.97 -14.25
CA THR A 577 9.94 7.86 -15.45
C THR A 577 11.32 8.52 -15.31
N GLY A 578 11.64 8.98 -14.11
CA GLY A 578 12.92 9.59 -13.71
C GLY A 578 12.72 10.61 -12.58
N PHE A 579 13.80 11.26 -12.15
CA PHE A 579 13.74 12.34 -11.16
C PHE A 579 13.97 13.72 -11.80
N LEU A 580 12.92 14.55 -11.89
CA LEU A 580 12.98 15.87 -12.56
C LEU A 580 13.93 16.87 -11.85
N THR A 581 14.17 16.68 -10.56
CA THR A 581 15.17 17.45 -9.79
C THR A 581 16.63 17.10 -10.14
N ASN A 582 16.87 15.96 -10.79
CA ASN A 582 18.19 15.52 -11.21
C ASN A 582 18.56 16.13 -12.58
N PRO A 583 19.68 16.86 -12.72
CA PRO A 583 20.03 17.50 -13.99
C PRO A 583 20.25 16.55 -15.17
N VAL A 584 20.65 15.30 -14.92
CA VAL A 584 20.88 14.31 -16.00
C VAL A 584 19.56 13.72 -16.47
N GLU A 585 18.62 13.42 -15.57
CA GLU A 585 17.30 12.89 -15.95
C GLU A 585 16.38 13.98 -16.50
N ALA A 586 16.41 15.20 -15.96
CA ALA A 586 15.76 16.38 -16.56
C ALA A 586 16.18 16.58 -18.03
N ARG A 587 17.50 16.59 -18.32
CA ARG A 587 18.02 16.70 -19.70
C ARG A 587 17.66 15.49 -20.57
N ARG A 588 17.61 14.28 -20.01
CA ARG A 588 17.16 13.09 -20.77
C ARG A 588 15.70 13.23 -21.17
N LEU A 589 14.82 13.57 -20.23
CA LEU A 589 13.37 13.63 -20.40
C LEU A 589 12.88 14.68 -21.41
N THR A 590 13.69 15.66 -21.80
CA THR A 590 13.35 16.57 -22.91
C THR A 590 13.70 16.00 -24.30
N THR A 591 14.62 15.02 -24.41
CA THR A 591 15.08 14.48 -25.69
C THR A 591 14.08 13.52 -26.35
N LYS A 592 13.90 13.66 -27.68
CA LYS A 592 13.11 12.72 -28.50
C LYS A 592 13.58 11.26 -28.27
N THR A 593 14.90 11.04 -28.26
CA THR A 593 15.54 9.73 -28.13
C THR A 593 15.21 9.03 -26.81
N TYR A 594 15.33 9.72 -25.66
CA TYR A 594 15.03 9.09 -24.36
C TYR A 594 13.53 8.81 -24.21
N MET A 595 12.66 9.76 -24.62
CA MET A 595 11.21 9.53 -24.62
C MET A 595 10.80 8.32 -25.48
N ALA A 596 11.42 8.14 -26.65
CA ALA A 596 11.18 6.98 -27.50
C ALA A 596 11.62 5.66 -26.84
N GLN A 597 12.79 5.63 -26.18
CA GLN A 597 13.26 4.45 -25.44
C GLN A 597 12.38 4.17 -24.20
N MET A 598 11.91 5.20 -23.51
CA MET A 598 10.98 5.09 -22.38
C MET A 598 9.64 4.49 -22.82
N ALA A 599 9.04 5.04 -23.87
CA ALA A 599 7.77 4.55 -24.41
C ALA A 599 7.87 3.13 -25.00
N ALA A 600 8.97 2.81 -25.67
CA ALA A 600 9.28 1.44 -26.11
C ALA A 600 9.52 0.47 -24.96
N GLY A 601 9.96 0.97 -23.80
CA GLY A 601 10.05 0.19 -22.58
C GLY A 601 8.67 -0.13 -22.00
N ILE A 602 7.87 0.90 -21.75
CA ILE A 602 6.51 0.79 -21.19
C ILE A 602 5.62 -0.09 -22.09
N SER A 603 5.59 0.16 -23.41
CA SER A 603 4.74 -0.57 -24.36
C SER A 603 5.05 -2.06 -24.43
N ARG A 604 6.34 -2.46 -24.36
CA ARG A 604 6.75 -3.87 -24.33
C ARG A 604 6.46 -4.52 -22.97
N GLY A 605 6.55 -3.76 -21.88
CA GLY A 605 6.17 -4.24 -20.55
C GLY A 605 4.68 -4.52 -20.46
N ILE A 606 3.84 -3.63 -21.02
CA ILE A 606 2.39 -3.86 -21.18
C ILE A 606 2.13 -5.10 -22.03
N LYS A 607 2.77 -5.24 -23.21
CA LYS A 607 2.60 -6.44 -24.04
C LYS A 607 2.94 -7.72 -23.28
N SER A 608 4.10 -7.77 -22.61
CA SER A 608 4.51 -8.94 -21.81
C SER A 608 3.63 -9.23 -20.59
N TYR A 609 2.82 -8.26 -20.14
CA TYR A 609 1.75 -8.52 -19.17
C TYR A 609 0.58 -9.26 -19.83
N ILE A 610 0.10 -8.77 -20.97
CA ILE A 610 -1.00 -9.37 -21.76
C ILE A 610 -0.63 -10.79 -22.20
N ASP A 611 0.56 -10.97 -22.79
CA ASP A 611 1.09 -12.29 -23.19
C ASP A 611 1.07 -13.27 -21.99
N SER A 612 1.31 -12.78 -20.77
CA SER A 612 1.31 -13.60 -19.53
C SER A 612 -0.08 -13.85 -18.91
N ILE A 613 -1.14 -13.31 -19.49
CA ILE A 613 -2.52 -13.73 -19.22
C ILE A 613 -2.87 -14.84 -20.23
N ASP A 614 -2.65 -14.58 -21.51
CA ASP A 614 -3.01 -15.49 -22.61
C ASP A 614 -2.25 -16.83 -22.55
N GLN A 615 -0.99 -16.83 -22.09
CA GLN A 615 -0.23 -18.07 -21.87
C GLN A 615 -0.79 -18.96 -20.74
N VAL A 616 -1.44 -18.38 -19.72
CA VAL A 616 -2.06 -19.16 -18.64
C VAL A 616 -3.33 -19.86 -19.12
N TYR A 617 -4.00 -19.31 -20.13
CA TYR A 617 -5.19 -19.90 -20.75
C TYR A 617 -4.87 -21.10 -21.66
N ARG A 618 -3.71 -21.12 -22.34
CA ARG A 618 -3.34 -22.18 -23.31
C ARG A 618 -2.68 -23.43 -22.70
N GLY A 619 -2.53 -23.50 -21.38
CA GLY A 619 -1.82 -24.59 -20.69
C GLY A 619 -2.54 -25.10 -19.44
N GLY A 620 -3.88 -25.06 -19.45
CA GLY A 620 -4.76 -25.56 -18.39
C GLY A 620 -5.64 -26.71 -18.86
#